data_AF-A0A285E9R4-F1
#
_entry.id   AF-A0A285E9R4-F1
#
_cell.length_a   1.000
_cell.length_b   1.000
_cell.length_c   1.000
_cell.angle_alpha   90.00
_cell.angle_beta   90.00
_cell.angle_gamma   90.00
#
_symmetry.space_group_name_H-M   'P 1'
#
loop_
_entity.id
_entity.type
_entity.pdbx_description
1 polymer ?
#
loop_
_entity_poly.entity_id
_entity_poly.type
_entity_poly.pdbx_seq_one_letter_code
_entity_poly.pdbx_strand_id
1 'polypeptide(L)' 'MEHRIEVVWTCRRCEVGGQDEQEDGAVDPVCWNCGGPVVVTARPTVRLLAEPEAA' A
#
# COMPACT_ATOMS: atom_id res chain seq x y z
N MET A 1 9.84 14.97 8.75
CA MET A 1 9.81 13.50 8.67
C MET A 1 8.61 13.14 7.85
N GLU A 2 8.84 12.58 6.67
CA GLU A 2 7.77 12.09 5.79
C GLU A 2 7.28 10.75 6.36
N HIS A 3 5.96 10.60 6.51
CA HIS A 3 5.34 9.36 6.93
C HIS A 3 4.40 8.91 5.82
N ARG A 4 4.61 7.71 5.30
CA ARG A 4 3.76 7.10 4.27
C ARG A 4 2.98 5.96 4.87
N ILE A 5 1.70 5.82 4.50
CA ILE A 5 0.94 4.61 4.82
C ILE A 5 1.08 3.67 3.63
N GLU A 6 1.50 2.44 3.89
CA GLU A 6 1.40 1.37 2.91
C GLU A 6 0.20 0.50 3.25
N VAL A 7 -0.55 0.07 2.23
CA VAL A 7 -1.72 -0.78 2.39
C VAL A 7 -1.43 -2.12 1.74
N VAL A 8 -1.37 -3.16 2.56
CA VAL A 8 -1.16 -4.54 2.09
C VAL A 8 -2.52 -5.21 1.95
N TRP A 9 -2.75 -5.84 0.81
CA TRP A 9 -4.05 -6.43 0.49
C TRP A 9 -3.94 -7.77 -0.24
N THR A 10 -5.06 -8.50 -0.25
CA THR A 10 -5.21 -9.77 -0.99
C THR A 10 -6.49 -9.77 -1.82
N CYS A 11 -6.41 -10.27 -3.06
CA CYS A 11 -7.57 -10.50 -3.91
C CYS A 11 -7.99 -11.96 -3.85
N ARG A 12 -9.17 -12.26 -3.31
CA ARG A 12 -9.68 -13.64 -3.17
C ARG A 12 -10.06 -14.30 -4.49
N ARG A 13 -10.33 -13.51 -5.54
CA ARG A 13 -10.70 -14.02 -6.87
C ARG A 13 -9.47 -14.41 -7.69
N CYS A 14 -8.42 -13.61 -7.62
CA CYS A 14 -7.19 -13.83 -8.38
C CYS A 14 -6.13 -14.58 -7.57
N GLU A 15 -6.33 -14.70 -6.26
CA GLU A 15 -5.39 -15.34 -5.32
C GLU A 15 -3.99 -14.67 -5.33
N VAL A 16 -3.97 -13.35 -5.56
CA VAL A 16 -2.75 -12.53 -5.55
C VAL A 16 -2.79 -11.52 -4.40
N GLY A 17 -1.62 -11.19 -3.89
CA GLY A 17 -1.41 -10.09 -2.95
C GLY A 17 -0.84 -8.86 -3.66
N GLY A 18 -0.96 -7.71 -3.02
CA GLY A 18 -0.36 -6.47 -3.47
C GLY A 18 -0.17 -5.47 -2.33
N GLN A 19 0.54 -4.40 -2.64
CA GLN A 19 0.85 -3.32 -1.73
C GLN A 19 0.76 -2.01 -2.50
N ASP A 20 0.00 -1.05 -1.95
CA ASP A 20 -0.14 0.29 -2.52
C ASP A 20 0.24 1.35 -1.49
N GLU A 21 0.75 2.47 -1.99
CA GLU A 21 0.95 3.68 -1.21
C GLU A 21 -0.41 4.37 -1.02
N GLN A 22 -0.78 4.67 0.22
CA GLN A 22 -1.94 5.52 0.51
C GLN A 22 -1.50 6.84 1.15
N GLU A 23 -2.11 7.90 0.67
CA GLU A 23 -2.19 9.18 1.35
C GLU A 23 -3.39 9.19 2.32
N ASP A 24 -3.35 10.05 3.34
CA ASP A 24 -4.44 10.20 4.32
C ASP A 24 -5.77 10.52 3.60
N GLY A 25 -6.77 9.65 3.76
CA GLY A 25 -8.10 9.80 3.16
C GLY A 25 -8.27 9.22 1.75
N ALA A 26 -7.27 8.50 1.22
CA ALA A 26 -7.36 7.85 -0.08
C ALA A 26 -8.35 6.65 -0.11
N VAL A 27 -8.83 6.33 -1.31
CA VAL A 27 -9.78 5.21 -1.56
C VAL A 27 -9.09 3.86 -1.28
N ASP A 28 -9.84 2.88 -0.81
CA ASP A 28 -9.34 1.50 -0.67
C ASP A 28 -8.80 0.95 -2.01
N PRO A 29 -7.70 0.19 -1.99
CA PRO A 29 -7.07 -0.31 -3.20
C PRO A 29 -7.97 -1.30 -3.95
N VAL A 30 -7.68 -1.50 -5.24
CA VAL A 30 -8.33 -2.51 -6.08
C VAL A 30 -7.30 -3.47 -6.65
N CYS A 31 -7.73 -4.69 -6.99
CA CYS A 31 -6.81 -5.68 -7.53
C CYS A 31 -6.28 -5.23 -8.90
N TRP A 32 -4.96 -5.10 -9.04
CA TRP A 32 -4.34 -4.72 -10.32
C TRP A 32 -4.67 -5.68 -11.47
N ASN A 33 -4.96 -6.95 -11.17
CA ASN A 33 -5.20 -7.97 -12.20
C ASN A 33 -6.64 -7.96 -12.72
N CYS A 34 -7.64 -7.75 -11.84
CA CYS A 34 -9.05 -7.86 -12.22
C CYS A 34 -9.88 -6.60 -11.97
N GLY A 35 -9.30 -5.55 -11.40
CA GLY A 35 -10.01 -4.33 -10.97
C GLY A 35 -11.03 -4.55 -9.85
N GLY A 36 -11.11 -5.75 -9.30
CA GLY A 36 -12.10 -6.14 -8.29
C GLY A 36 -11.71 -5.70 -6.87
N PRO A 37 -12.65 -5.83 -5.92
CA PRO A 37 -12.39 -5.50 -4.51
C PRO A 37 -11.33 -6.43 -3.91
N VAL A 38 -10.56 -5.87 -2.98
CA VAL A 38 -9.51 -6.58 -2.23
C VAL A 38 -9.81 -6.53 -0.74
N VAL A 39 -9.20 -7.46 0.00
CA VAL A 39 -9.22 -7.44 1.47
C VAL A 39 -7.92 -6.82 1.95
N VAL A 40 -8.00 -5.68 2.61
CA VAL A 40 -6.86 -5.07 3.29
C VAL A 40 -6.50 -5.93 4.51
N THR A 41 -5.23 -6.31 4.60
CA THR A 41 -4.69 -7.18 5.65
C THR A 41 -3.78 -6.43 6.62
N ALA A 42 -3.14 -5.34 6.17
CA ALA A 42 -2.34 -4.47 7.03
C ALA A 42 -2.30 -3.04 6.48
N ARG A 43 -2.08 -2.06 7.37
CA ARG A 43 -1.83 -0.65 7.03
C ARG A 43 -0.62 -0.08 7.80
N PRO A 44 0.60 -0.58 7.56
CA PRO A 44 1.79 -0.08 8.24
C PRO A 44 2.07 1.39 7.90
N THR A 45 2.43 2.18 8.92
CA THR A 45 3.02 3.51 8.73
C THR A 45 4.54 3.36 8.59
N VAL A 46 5.05 3.68 7.41
CA VAL A 46 6.49 3.67 7.12
C VAL A 46 7.06 5.06 7.38
N ARG A 47 8.13 5.10 8.17
CA ARG A 47 8.93 6.31 8.38
C ARG A 47 10.04 6.31 7.32
N LEU A 48 9.94 7.18 6.32
CA LEU A 48 11.03 7.36 5.37
C LEU A 48 12.11 8.20 6.07
N LEU A 49 13.22 7.56 6.44
CA LEU A 49 14.44 8.29 6.79
C LEU A 49 14.97 8.87 5.48
N ALA A 50 15.08 10.19 5.38
CA ALA A 50 15.78 10.81 4.28
C ALA A 50 17.19 10.20 4.22
N GLU A 51 17.49 9.50 3.14
CA GLU A 51 18.83 8.95 2.92
C GLU A 51 19.81 10.13 2.96
N PRO A 52 20.95 10.03 3.70
CA PRO A 52 21.96 11.06 3.60
C PRO A 52 22.45 11.08 2.16
N GLU A 53 22.26 12.22 1.49
CA GLU A 53 22.78 12.50 0.16
C GLU A 53 24.25 12.08 0.12
N ALA A 54 24.55 11.03 -0.64
CA ALA A 54 25.91 10.54 -0.81
C ALA A 54 26.71 11.67 -1.49
N ALA A 55 27.61 12.26 -0.70
CA ALA A 55 28.44 13.42 -1.02
C ALA A 55 29.30 13.25 -2.28
#